data_AF-A8PJ11-F1
#
_entry.id   AF-A8PJ11-F1
#
_cell.length_a   1.000
_cell.length_b   1.000
_cell.length_c   1.000
_cell.angle_alpha   90.00
_cell.angle_beta   90.00
_cell.angle_gamma   90.00
#
_symmetry.space_group_name_H-M   'P 1'
#
loop_
_entity.id
_entity.type
_entity.pdbx_description
1 polymer ?
#
loop_
_entity_poly.entity_id
_entity_poly.type
_entity_poly.pdbx_seq_one_letter_code
_entity_poly.pdbx_strand_id
1 'polypeptide(L)'
;MAGRWILGGGLSRGRAAYCAHGYVYDRCDFAQSTPRVRRWTGLRQDSGDPKLFAPRVKEFYEALGVDPKEKLLVYSDALNVEKAVGLWDQCRGLGLEKVSFGIGTHFTNDFKTKSSGGKAKSKALNIVIKLGVLGGKPCVKLSDDLNKTTGDKAVVNHVVELYDLQTK
;
A
#
# COMPACT_ATOMS: atom_id res chain seq x y z
N MET A 1 -7.87 -2.95 2.45
CA MET A 1 -8.22 -1.51 2.60
C MET A 1 -7.18 -0.85 3.48
N ALA A 2 -6.33 0.01 2.94
CA ALA A 2 -5.88 1.20 3.67
C ALA A 2 -5.42 2.29 2.69
N GLY A 3 -6.15 3.40 2.67
CA GLY A 3 -5.65 4.66 2.14
C GLY A 3 -5.07 5.49 3.27
N ARG A 4 -4.03 6.25 2.97
CA ARG A 4 -3.51 7.28 3.87
C ARG A 4 -4.53 8.41 3.98
N TRP A 5 -4.90 8.75 5.21
CA TRP A 5 -5.62 9.97 5.55
C TRP A 5 -4.57 11.01 5.92
N ILE A 6 -4.47 12.11 5.15
CA ILE A 6 -3.58 13.22 5.51
C ILE A 6 -4.35 14.09 6.51
N LEU A 7 -4.04 13.94 7.80
CA LEU A 7 -4.46 14.86 8.85
C LEU A 7 -3.20 15.31 9.61
N GLY A 8 -3.00 16.63 9.66
CA GLY A 8 -1.97 17.25 10.51
C GLY A 8 -2.32 17.02 11.97
N GLY A 9 -1.54 16.18 12.65
CA GLY A 9 -1.69 15.89 14.07
C GLY A 9 -0.73 14.79 14.51
N GLY A 10 0.00 15.03 15.60
CA GLY A 10 1.01 14.10 16.11
C GLY A 10 0.42 12.72 16.42
N LEU A 11 0.97 11.66 15.81
CA LEU A 11 0.59 10.28 16.11
C LEU A 11 1.66 9.56 16.94
N SER A 12 1.18 8.94 18.02
CA SER A 12 1.84 7.93 18.85
C SER A 12 2.16 6.65 18.05
N ARG A 13 3.13 5.88 18.57
CA ARG A 13 3.77 4.64 18.03
C ARG A 13 3.04 3.98 16.82
N GLY A 14 3.53 4.23 15.61
CA GLY A 14 2.99 3.68 14.37
C GLY A 14 3.53 2.28 14.03
N ARG A 15 2.63 1.34 13.69
CA ARG A 15 2.94 -0.08 13.40
C ARG A 15 3.42 -0.35 11.97
N ALA A 16 3.04 0.46 10.98
CA ALA A 16 3.60 0.44 9.62
C ALA A 16 3.20 1.70 8.83
N ALA A 17 4.15 2.33 8.12
CA ALA A 17 3.81 3.43 7.22
C ALA A 17 3.32 2.87 5.87
N TYR A 18 2.36 3.57 5.26
CA TYR A 18 1.70 3.10 4.04
C TYR A 18 2.53 3.42 2.81
N CYS A 19 2.52 2.50 1.84
CA CYS A 19 3.06 2.70 0.50
C CYS A 19 2.55 4.02 -0.05
N ALA A 20 3.48 4.92 -0.28
CA ALA A 20 3.27 6.11 -1.07
C ALA A 20 4.46 6.13 -2.01
N HIS A 21 4.19 5.99 -3.32
CA HIS A 21 5.02 6.31 -4.49
C HIS A 21 6.55 6.47 -4.31
N GLY A 22 7.32 5.99 -5.29
CA GLY A 22 8.76 6.31 -5.41
C GLY A 22 9.10 7.80 -5.30
N TYR A 23 8.16 8.69 -5.66
CA TYR A 23 8.27 10.15 -5.52
C TYR A 23 7.79 10.70 -4.17
N VAL A 24 6.96 9.95 -3.44
CA VAL A 24 6.37 10.39 -2.17
C VAL A 24 7.25 9.98 -1.00
N TYR A 25 8.16 9.01 -1.15
CA TYR A 25 9.19 8.80 -0.14
C TYR A 25 9.97 10.10 0.10
N ASP A 26 10.52 10.74 -0.92
CA ASP A 26 11.37 11.94 -0.76
C ASP A 26 10.64 13.17 -0.16
N ARG A 27 9.36 13.38 -0.50
CA ARG A 27 8.58 14.56 -0.05
C ARG A 27 7.60 14.31 1.10
N CYS A 28 7.51 13.10 1.63
CA CYS A 28 6.69 12.84 2.81
C CYS A 28 7.46 13.22 4.08
N ASP A 29 6.82 13.91 5.03
CA ASP A 29 7.33 14.16 6.40
C ASP A 29 7.95 12.91 7.05
N PHE A 30 7.48 11.74 6.60
CA PHE A 30 8.03 10.44 6.97
C PHE A 30 9.52 10.33 6.67
N ALA A 31 9.97 10.57 5.43
CA ALA A 31 11.38 10.41 5.05
C ALA A 31 12.27 11.57 5.48
N GLN A 32 11.68 12.75 5.70
CA GLN A 32 12.39 13.94 6.17
C GLN A 32 12.89 13.79 7.62
N SER A 33 12.51 12.73 8.34
CA SER A 33 12.98 12.50 9.71
C SER A 33 13.43 11.06 9.95
N THR A 34 14.75 10.82 9.90
CA THR A 34 15.35 9.52 10.25
C THR A 34 14.88 8.96 11.61
N PRO A 35 14.74 9.76 12.69
CA PRO A 35 14.19 9.25 13.96
C PRO A 35 12.75 8.74 13.83
N ARG A 36 11.95 9.34 12.93
CA ARG A 36 10.61 8.87 12.63
C ARG A 36 10.70 7.56 11.87
N VAL A 37 11.41 7.50 10.75
CA VAL A 37 11.60 6.27 9.95
C VAL A 37 12.07 5.08 10.81
N ARG A 38 12.99 5.32 11.76
CA ARG A 38 13.47 4.30 12.70
C ARG A 38 12.37 3.79 13.64
N ARG A 39 11.46 4.66 14.08
CA ARG A 39 10.36 4.32 15.01
C ARG A 39 9.33 3.37 14.41
N TRP A 40 9.09 3.42 13.10
CA TRP A 40 8.11 2.56 12.45
C TRP A 40 8.68 1.17 12.22
N THR A 41 7.90 0.13 12.53
CA THR A 41 8.33 -1.27 12.40
C THR A 41 8.52 -1.70 10.95
N GLY A 42 7.79 -1.08 10.02
CA GLY A 42 7.79 -1.54 8.63
C GLY A 42 6.93 -0.71 7.69
N LEU A 43 6.80 -1.19 6.46
CA LEU A 43 5.99 -0.61 5.40
C LEU A 43 4.98 -1.61 4.88
N ARG A 44 3.81 -1.11 4.45
CA ARG A 44 2.75 -1.93 3.86
C ARG A 44 2.46 -1.52 2.42
N GLN A 45 2.52 -2.49 1.52
CA GLN A 45 2.07 -2.41 0.14
C GLN A 45 0.56 -2.71 0.04
N ASP A 46 -0.20 -1.72 -0.46
CA ASP A 46 -1.67 -1.77 -0.65
C ASP A 46 -2.08 -1.34 -2.08
N SER A 47 -1.12 -0.97 -2.94
CA SER A 47 -1.33 -0.55 -4.33
C SER A 47 -0.04 -0.61 -5.16
N GLY A 48 -0.15 -0.49 -6.49
CA GLY A 48 0.98 -0.48 -7.42
C GLY A 48 1.52 -1.88 -7.76
N ASP A 49 2.66 -1.94 -8.44
CA ASP A 49 3.34 -3.22 -8.73
C ASP A 49 4.05 -3.74 -7.46
N PRO A 50 3.60 -4.88 -6.88
CA PRO A 50 4.22 -5.42 -5.68
C PRO A 50 5.68 -5.86 -5.91
N LYS A 51 6.09 -6.17 -7.15
CA LYS A 51 7.49 -6.55 -7.44
C LYS A 51 8.44 -5.36 -7.36
N LEU A 52 7.96 -4.14 -7.63
CA LEU A 52 8.78 -2.93 -7.52
C LEU A 52 8.87 -2.41 -6.09
N PHE A 53 8.02 -2.89 -5.19
CA PHE A 53 7.97 -2.41 -3.81
C PHE A 53 9.22 -2.77 -3.03
N ALA A 54 9.62 -4.04 -2.99
CA ALA A 54 10.78 -4.48 -2.20
C ALA A 54 12.10 -3.80 -2.59
N PRO A 55 12.46 -3.70 -3.90
CA PRO A 55 13.66 -2.98 -4.33
C PRO A 55 13.65 -1.51 -3.90
N ARG A 56 12.53 -0.80 -4.09
CA ARG A 56 12.41 0.61 -3.72
C ARG A 56 12.50 0.83 -2.21
N VAL A 57 11.90 -0.06 -1.42
CA VAL A 57 11.97 0.01 0.04
C VAL A 57 13.40 -0.18 0.54
N LYS A 58 14.14 -1.10 -0.09
CA LYS A 58 15.56 -1.32 0.21
C LYS A 58 16.39 -0.06 -0.07
N GLU A 59 16.30 0.47 -1.28
CA GLU A 59 16.98 1.72 -1.69
C GLU A 59 16.63 2.88 -0.74
N PHE A 60 15.35 3.01 -0.40
CA PHE A 60 14.86 4.06 0.50
C PHE A 60 15.49 4.00 1.90
N TYR A 61 15.54 2.82 2.52
CA TYR A 61 16.12 2.68 3.86
C TYR A 61 17.65 2.81 3.83
N GLU A 62 18.32 2.28 2.79
CA GLU A 62 19.76 2.41 2.60
C GLU A 62 20.18 3.88 2.44
N ALA A 63 19.44 4.67 1.66
CA ALA A 63 19.65 6.10 1.50
C ALA A 63 19.54 6.88 2.82
N LEU A 64 18.76 6.38 3.78
CA LEU A 64 18.56 7.00 5.09
C LEU A 64 19.46 6.42 6.20
N GLY A 65 20.39 5.52 5.86
CA GLY A 65 21.27 4.87 6.84
C GLY A 65 20.49 4.02 7.86
N VAL A 66 19.40 3.39 7.42
CA VAL A 66 18.58 2.47 8.20
C VAL A 66 18.74 1.08 7.60
N ASP A 67 19.02 0.07 8.43
CA ASP A 67 19.10 -1.30 7.95
C ASP A 67 17.71 -1.80 7.48
N PRO A 68 17.52 -2.08 6.18
CA PRO A 68 16.24 -2.56 5.67
C PRO A 68 15.89 -3.97 6.19
N LYS A 69 16.87 -4.77 6.64
CA LYS A 69 16.63 -6.12 7.19
C LYS A 69 15.85 -6.08 8.50
N GLU A 70 15.97 -4.97 9.23
CA GLU A 70 15.26 -4.77 10.49
C GLU A 70 13.79 -4.39 10.29
N LYS A 71 13.39 -4.08 9.06
CA LYS A 71 12.06 -3.54 8.74
C LYS A 71 11.14 -4.61 8.17
N LEU A 72 9.90 -4.60 8.63
CA LEU A 72 8.85 -5.49 8.15
C LEU A 72 8.26 -4.97 6.84
N LEU A 73 8.15 -5.83 5.82
CA LEU A 73 7.37 -5.57 4.61
C LEU A 73 6.06 -6.35 4.69
N VAL A 74 4.93 -5.65 4.55
CA VAL A 74 3.60 -6.28 4.54
C VAL A 74 2.98 -6.11 3.15
N TYR A 75 2.70 -7.22 2.47
CA TYR A 75 1.97 -7.21 1.21
C TYR A 75 0.49 -7.52 1.46
N SER A 76 -0.41 -6.73 0.88
CA SER A 76 -1.86 -6.89 1.13
C SER A 76 -2.74 -6.64 -0.08
N ASP A 77 -2.16 -6.35 -1.25
CA ASP A 77 -2.91 -6.03 -2.46
C ASP A 77 -3.26 -7.30 -3.27
N ALA A 78 -4.53 -7.73 -3.19
CA ALA A 78 -5.14 -8.75 -4.04
C ALA A 78 -4.25 -10.00 -4.29
N LEU A 79 -3.69 -10.52 -3.19
CA LEU A 79 -2.80 -11.67 -3.21
C LEU A 79 -3.53 -13.00 -3.37
N ASN A 80 -2.85 -13.95 -3.99
CA ASN A 80 -3.10 -15.38 -3.91
C ASN A 80 -1.82 -16.09 -3.44
N VAL A 81 -1.87 -17.40 -3.26
CA VAL A 81 -0.73 -18.18 -2.75
C VAL A 81 0.48 -18.07 -3.69
N GLU A 82 0.27 -18.19 -5.00
CA GLU A 82 1.35 -18.16 -5.98
C GLU A 82 2.07 -16.81 -6.01
N LYS A 83 1.31 -15.70 -5.96
CA LYS A 83 1.88 -14.35 -5.87
C LYS A 83 2.66 -14.17 -4.58
N ALA A 84 2.14 -14.67 -3.44
CA ALA A 84 2.82 -14.54 -2.16
C ALA A 84 4.16 -15.29 -2.17
N VAL A 85 4.22 -16.51 -2.71
CA VAL A 85 5.46 -17.28 -2.88
C VAL A 85 6.45 -16.54 -3.78
N GLY A 86 6.01 -16.04 -4.94
CA GLY A 86 6.91 -15.30 -5.84
C GLY A 86 7.48 -14.02 -5.21
N LEU A 87 6.67 -13.30 -4.42
CA LEU A 87 7.12 -12.10 -3.69
C LEU A 87 8.06 -12.47 -2.53
N TRP A 88 7.82 -13.59 -1.86
CA TRP A 88 8.68 -14.11 -0.82
C TRP A 88 10.07 -14.43 -1.36
N ASP A 89 10.16 -15.15 -2.47
CA ASP A 89 11.43 -15.50 -3.10
C ASP A 89 12.20 -14.24 -3.54
N GLN A 90 11.49 -13.27 -4.11
CA GLN A 90 12.08 -11.98 -4.46
C GLN A 90 12.65 -11.25 -3.23
N CYS A 91 11.89 -11.15 -2.14
CA CYS A 91 12.34 -10.46 -0.92
C CYS A 91 13.58 -11.15 -0.33
N ARG A 92 13.60 -12.49 -0.31
CA ARG A 92 14.77 -13.26 0.14
C ARG A 92 15.99 -13.03 -0.73
N GLY A 93 15.82 -12.97 -2.05
CA GLY A 93 16.90 -12.63 -2.99
C GLY A 93 17.49 -11.23 -2.74
N LEU A 94 16.71 -10.31 -2.17
CA LEU A 94 17.15 -8.96 -1.80
C LEU A 94 17.73 -8.85 -0.39
N GLY A 95 17.67 -9.94 0.41
CA GLY A 95 18.08 -9.98 1.81
C GLY A 95 17.03 -9.44 2.79
N LEU A 96 15.77 -9.31 2.37
CA LEU A 96 14.65 -8.82 3.18
C LEU A 96 13.87 -10.00 3.76
N GLU A 97 14.20 -10.40 4.99
CA GLU A 97 13.66 -11.62 5.60
C GLU A 97 12.35 -11.38 6.37
N LYS A 98 12.14 -10.16 6.89
CA LYS A 98 10.93 -9.80 7.64
C LYS A 98 9.81 -9.44 6.67
N VAL A 99 9.07 -10.44 6.20
CA VAL A 99 7.95 -10.27 5.26
C VAL A 99 6.67 -10.91 5.79
N SER A 100 5.53 -10.27 5.55
CA SER A 100 4.20 -10.77 5.89
C SER A 100 3.20 -10.56 4.74
N PHE A 101 2.22 -11.45 4.63
CA PHE A 101 1.21 -11.44 3.57
C PHE A 101 -0.20 -11.45 4.15
N GLY A 102 -0.98 -10.41 3.82
CA GLY A 102 -2.40 -10.34 4.08
C GLY A 102 -3.20 -10.85 2.88
N ILE A 103 -3.64 -12.11 2.93
CA ILE A 103 -4.46 -12.72 1.88
C ILE A 103 -5.92 -12.73 2.34
N GLY A 104 -6.76 -11.91 1.69
CA GLY A 104 -8.18 -11.74 2.03
C GLY A 104 -9.10 -12.62 1.18
N THR A 105 -9.69 -12.01 0.14
CA THR A 105 -10.73 -12.61 -0.71
C THR A 105 -10.37 -14.01 -1.24
N HIS A 106 -9.11 -14.28 -1.55
CA HIS A 106 -8.68 -15.58 -2.04
C HIS A 106 -8.86 -16.71 -1.00
N PHE A 107 -8.70 -16.43 0.30
CA PHE A 107 -8.96 -17.43 1.34
C PHE A 107 -10.43 -17.48 1.76
N THR A 108 -11.11 -16.33 1.81
CA THR A 108 -12.44 -16.26 2.43
C THR A 108 -13.59 -16.35 1.43
N ASN A 109 -13.34 -16.19 0.12
CA ASN A 109 -14.38 -16.13 -0.90
C ASN A 109 -13.90 -16.65 -2.27
N ASP A 110 -13.36 -17.87 -2.28
CA ASP A 110 -12.94 -18.58 -3.51
C ASP A 110 -13.75 -19.86 -3.72
N PHE A 111 -15.01 -19.69 -4.15
CA PHE A 111 -15.96 -20.79 -4.31
C PHE A 111 -16.27 -21.09 -5.78
N LYS A 112 -16.77 -22.30 -6.04
CA LYS A 112 -17.28 -22.71 -7.36
C LYS A 112 -18.81 -22.74 -7.37
N THR A 113 -19.41 -22.43 -8.51
CA THR A 113 -20.87 -22.37 -8.66
C THR A 113 -21.47 -23.77 -8.71
N LYS A 114 -22.40 -24.07 -7.79
CA LYS A 114 -23.05 -25.40 -7.70
C LYS A 114 -23.82 -25.78 -8.97
N SER A 115 -24.61 -24.86 -9.54
CA SER A 115 -25.39 -25.10 -10.77
C SER A 115 -24.53 -25.40 -12.00
N SER A 116 -23.25 -25.03 -11.98
CA SER A 116 -22.31 -25.36 -13.06
C SER A 116 -21.66 -26.76 -12.90
N GLY A 117 -22.07 -27.54 -11.89
CA GLY A 117 -21.38 -28.77 -11.51
C GLY A 117 -19.94 -28.54 -11.03
N GLY A 118 -19.66 -27.36 -10.46
CA GLY A 118 -18.31 -27.00 -10.00
C GLY A 118 -17.30 -26.66 -11.11
N LYS A 119 -17.78 -26.34 -12.33
CA LYS A 119 -16.92 -25.94 -13.46
C LYS A 119 -16.65 -24.44 -13.51
N ALA A 120 -17.61 -23.61 -13.09
CA ALA A 120 -17.49 -22.16 -13.10
C ALA A 120 -17.14 -21.61 -11.70
N LYS A 121 -16.38 -20.53 -11.68
CA LYS A 121 -16.07 -19.77 -10.45
C LYS A 121 -17.28 -18.96 -10.00
N SER A 122 -17.62 -19.04 -8.72
CA SER A 122 -18.57 -18.12 -8.09
C SER A 122 -17.83 -16.81 -7.81
N LYS A 123 -18.20 -15.74 -8.51
CA LYS A 123 -17.52 -14.45 -8.38
C LYS A 123 -17.87 -13.81 -7.03
N ALA A 124 -16.85 -13.49 -6.25
CA ALA A 124 -17.00 -12.69 -5.04
C ALA A 124 -17.57 -11.31 -5.39
N LEU A 125 -18.48 -10.81 -4.55
CA LEU A 125 -19.05 -9.48 -4.67
C LEU A 125 -17.97 -8.42 -4.36
N ASN A 126 -17.74 -7.50 -5.31
CA ASN A 126 -16.73 -6.45 -5.17
C ASN A 126 -17.38 -5.17 -4.62
N ILE A 127 -17.37 -5.01 -3.30
CA ILE A 127 -17.89 -3.83 -2.59
C ILE A 127 -16.77 -3.12 -1.84
N VAL A 128 -16.82 -1.79 -1.81
CA VAL A 128 -15.90 -0.94 -1.03
C VAL A 128 -16.69 0.05 -0.19
N ILE A 129 -16.19 0.35 1.01
CA ILE A 129 -16.66 1.45 1.84
C ILE A 129 -15.50 2.43 1.98
N LYS A 130 -15.73 3.68 1.61
CA LYS A 130 -14.73 4.76 1.66
C LYS A 130 -15.31 5.94 2.42
N LEU A 131 -14.48 6.63 3.20
CA LEU A 131 -14.89 7.87 3.84
C LEU A 131 -15.00 8.96 2.76
N GLY A 132 -16.19 9.54 2.64
CA GLY A 132 -16.50 10.53 1.61
C GLY A 132 -16.33 11.98 2.06
N VAL A 133 -16.66 12.29 3.32
CA VAL A 133 -16.60 13.66 3.87
C VAL A 133 -16.12 13.60 5.32
N LEU A 134 -15.28 14.55 5.71
CA LEU A 134 -14.86 14.77 7.10
C LEU A 134 -14.85 16.27 7.40
N GLY A 135 -15.54 16.68 8.47
CA GLY A 135 -15.60 18.11 8.86
C GLY A 135 -16.14 19.02 7.76
N GLY A 136 -17.11 18.55 6.97
CA GLY A 136 -17.68 19.28 5.84
C GLY A 136 -16.79 19.33 4.59
N LYS A 137 -15.60 18.72 4.61
CA LYS A 137 -14.67 18.70 3.46
C LYS A 137 -14.67 17.34 2.75
N PRO A 138 -14.64 17.31 1.41
CA PRO A 138 -14.55 16.07 0.64
C PRO A 138 -13.21 15.36 0.88
N CYS A 139 -13.29 14.04 1.00
CA CYS A 139 -12.17 13.16 1.21
C CYS A 139 -11.69 12.55 -0.12
N VAL A 140 -10.37 12.50 -0.31
CA VAL A 140 -9.75 11.87 -1.48
C VAL A 140 -8.77 10.79 -1.07
N LYS A 141 -8.72 9.70 -1.83
CA LYS A 141 -7.67 8.69 -1.77
C LYS A 141 -6.91 8.71 -3.08
N LEU A 142 -5.65 9.14 -3.02
CA LEU A 142 -4.69 8.96 -4.10
C LEU A 142 -4.11 7.54 -4.05
N SER A 143 -3.88 6.95 -5.21
CA SER A 143 -3.37 5.58 -5.37
C SER A 143 -2.13 5.61 -6.25
N ASP A 144 -1.28 4.58 -6.15
CA ASP A 144 -0.13 4.43 -7.05
C ASP A 144 -0.54 4.15 -8.51
N ASP A 145 -1.81 3.81 -8.72
CA ASP A 145 -2.45 3.67 -10.02
C ASP A 145 -3.50 4.77 -10.13
N LEU A 146 -3.33 5.68 -11.11
CA LEU A 146 -4.19 6.85 -11.32
C LEU A 146 -5.65 6.44 -11.55
N ASN A 147 -5.88 5.29 -12.17
CA ASN A 147 -7.23 4.77 -12.43
C ASN A 147 -7.95 4.33 -11.15
N LYS A 148 -7.22 4.18 -10.03
CA LYS A 148 -7.76 3.79 -8.72
C LYS A 148 -7.92 4.96 -7.76
N THR A 149 -7.62 6.18 -8.20
CA THR A 149 -7.85 7.39 -7.43
C THR A 149 -9.36 7.61 -7.23
N THR A 150 -9.76 7.96 -6.01
CA THR A 150 -11.19 8.18 -5.70
C THR A 150 -11.44 9.41 -4.87
N GLY A 151 -12.54 10.08 -5.15
CA GLY A 151 -13.00 11.31 -4.50
C GLY A 151 -13.46 12.34 -5.53
N ASP A 152 -13.71 13.56 -5.08
CA ASP A 152 -14.05 14.68 -5.96
C ASP A 152 -12.87 15.04 -6.89
N LYS A 153 -13.14 15.23 -8.19
CA LYS A 153 -12.11 15.45 -9.20
C LYS A 153 -11.36 16.77 -9.00
N ALA A 154 -12.04 17.83 -8.60
CA ALA A 154 -11.40 19.13 -8.38
C ALA A 154 -10.44 19.05 -7.18
N VAL A 155 -10.84 18.33 -6.13
CA VAL A 155 -9.99 18.11 -4.95
C VAL A 155 -8.81 17.19 -5.29
N VAL A 156 -9.02 16.14 -6.09
CA VAL A 156 -7.93 15.29 -6.58
C VAL A 156 -6.90 16.11 -7.34
N ASN A 157 -7.34 16.90 -8.32
CA ASN A 157 -6.44 17.73 -9.12
C ASN A 157 -5.68 18.74 -8.25
N HIS A 158 -6.38 19.40 -7.33
CA HIS A 158 -5.76 20.32 -6.38
C HIS A 158 -4.67 19.65 -5.53
N VAL A 159 -4.92 18.44 -5.01
CA VAL A 159 -3.92 17.70 -4.22
C VAL A 159 -2.76 17.23 -5.09
N VAL A 160 -3.03 16.80 -6.33
CA VAL A 160 -1.99 16.41 -7.30
C VAL A 160 -1.06 17.58 -7.60
N GLU A 161 -1.62 18.77 -7.84
CA GLU A 161 -0.86 20.01 -8.05
C GLU A 161 -0.07 20.42 -6.79
N LEU A 162 -0.73 20.41 -5.62
CA LEU A 162 -0.13 20.81 -4.35
C LEU A 162 1.12 19.99 -4.00
N TYR A 163 1.10 18.70 -4.31
CA TYR A 163 2.22 17.77 -4.06
C TYR A 163 3.08 17.49 -5.29
N ASP A 164 2.82 18.19 -6.40
CA ASP A 164 3.53 18.06 -7.67
C ASP A 164 3.69 16.58 -8.09
N LEU A 165 2.57 15.84 -8.04
CA LEU A 165 2.55 14.42 -8.35
C LEU A 165 2.49 14.25 -9.86
N GLN A 166 3.51 13.59 -10.42
CA GLN A 166 3.57 13.32 -11.86
C GLN A 166 2.47 12.34 -12.27
N THR A 167 1.46 12.82 -13.01
CA THR A 167 0.48 11.98 -13.68
C THR A 167 1.06 11.52 -15.02
N LYS A 168 1.85 10.44 -15.03
CA LYS A 168 2.22 9.77 -16.28
C LYS A 168 1.16 8.75 -16.68
#